data_AF-A0A948AI90-F1
#
_entry.id   AF-A0A948AI90-F1
#
_cell.length_a   1.000
_cell.length_b   1.000
_cell.length_c   1.000
_cell.angle_alpha   90.00
_cell.angle_beta   90.00
_cell.angle_gamma   90.00
#
_symmetry.space_group_name_H-M   'P 1'
#
loop_
_entity.id
_entity.type
_entity.pdbx_description
1 polymer ?
#
loop_
_entity_poly.entity_id
_entity_poly.type
_entity_poly.pdbx_seq_one_letter_code
_entity_poly.pdbx_strand_id
1 'polypeptide(L)'
;SVRNTYAVIMFNANYDKPDSVPEVIATLDESMQILQKCYTEDLRKVYHAKVFADQTVKYAKKFPYSPRSLEYLNQASAWLNAELKLRQGDRAINQLLRDLKSAQRNLPN
;
A
#
# COMPACT_ATOMS: atom_id res chain seq x y z
N SER A 1 3.77 0.42 14.89
CA SER A 1 2.99 1.14 15.91
C SER A 1 1.61 0.51 16.09
N VAL A 2 0.89 0.79 17.19
CA VAL A 2 -0.52 0.36 17.39
C VAL A 2 -1.42 0.86 16.25
N ARG A 3 -1.19 2.10 15.79
CA ARG A 3 -1.88 2.70 14.63
C ARG A 3 -1.69 1.89 13.35
N ASN A 4 -0.48 1.38 13.10
CA ASN A 4 -0.24 0.53 11.94
C ASN A 4 -1.05 -0.77 12.02
N THR A 5 -1.03 -1.45 13.16
CA THR A 5 -1.81 -2.67 13.36
C THR A 5 -3.31 -2.41 13.18
N TYR A 6 -3.82 -1.31 13.77
CA TYR A 6 -5.19 -0.87 13.59
C TYR A 6 -5.54 -0.66 12.11
N ALA A 7 -4.70 0.08 11.37
CA ALA A 7 -4.92 0.32 9.95
C ALA A 7 -4.89 -0.96 9.12
N VAL A 8 -3.99 -1.89 9.43
CA VAL A 8 -3.94 -3.19 8.73
C VAL A 8 -5.22 -4.00 8.95
N ILE A 9 -5.70 -4.06 10.19
CA ILE A 9 -6.95 -4.74 10.52
C ILE A 9 -8.13 -4.06 9.83
N MET A 10 -8.20 -2.73 9.88
CA MET A 10 -9.25 -1.95 9.24
C MET A 10 -9.30 -2.17 7.73
N PHE A 11 -8.14 -2.18 7.06
CA PHE A 11 -8.06 -2.49 5.63
C PHE A 11 -8.59 -3.90 5.35
N ASN A 12 -8.05 -4.91 6.02
CA ASN A 12 -8.39 -6.30 5.75
C ASN A 12 -9.87 -6.61 6.04
N ALA A 13 -10.44 -6.04 7.10
CA ALA A 13 -11.85 -6.24 7.46
C ALA A 13 -12.84 -5.62 6.45
N ASN A 14 -12.39 -4.66 5.63
CA ASN A 14 -13.23 -3.99 4.64
C ASN A 14 -12.90 -4.38 3.21
N TYR A 15 -11.72 -4.97 2.95
CA TYR A 15 -11.27 -5.30 1.60
C TYR A 15 -12.21 -6.26 0.85
N ASP A 16 -12.77 -7.26 1.52
CA ASP A 16 -13.63 -8.26 0.89
C ASP A 16 -15.07 -7.81 0.69
N LYS A 17 -15.45 -6.63 1.22
CA LYS A 17 -16.79 -6.06 1.01
C LYS A 17 -16.96 -5.63 -0.46
N PRO A 18 -18.17 -5.69 -1.04
CA PRO A 18 -18.40 -5.22 -2.41
C PRO A 18 -17.97 -3.76 -2.59
N ASP A 19 -17.34 -3.47 -3.73
CA ASP A 19 -16.96 -2.10 -4.14
C ASP A 19 -18.18 -1.20 -4.38
N SER A 20 -19.35 -1.79 -4.62
CA SER A 20 -20.63 -1.09 -4.69
C SER A 20 -21.06 -0.43 -3.37
N VAL A 21 -20.43 -0.80 -2.23
CA VAL A 21 -20.69 -0.17 -0.94
C VAL A 21 -19.83 1.11 -0.86
N PRO A 22 -20.43 2.32 -0.87
CA PRO A 22 -19.67 3.56 -1.00
C PRO A 22 -18.64 3.80 0.10
N GLU A 23 -18.90 3.29 1.30
CA GLU A 23 -18.01 3.46 2.45
C GLU A 23 -16.71 2.67 2.32
N VAL A 24 -16.67 1.61 1.51
CA VAL A 24 -15.50 0.72 1.43
C VAL A 24 -14.28 1.45 0.90
N ILE A 25 -14.42 2.24 -0.17
CA ILE A 25 -13.28 3.01 -0.70
C ILE A 25 -12.77 4.04 0.31
N ALA A 26 -13.68 4.72 1.02
CA ALA A 26 -13.33 5.72 2.03
C ALA A 26 -12.58 5.09 3.21
N THR A 27 -13.04 3.94 3.71
CA THR A 27 -12.37 3.22 4.80
C THR A 27 -11.01 2.66 4.38
N LEU A 28 -10.91 2.14 3.15
CA LEU A 28 -9.63 1.68 2.63
C LEU A 28 -8.64 2.85 2.44
N ASP A 29 -9.08 3.99 1.92
CA ASP A 29 -8.26 5.20 1.85
C ASP A 29 -7.80 5.68 3.23
N GLU A 30 -8.70 5.68 4.22
CA GLU A 30 -8.35 6.07 5.60
C GLU A 30 -7.25 5.17 6.16
N SER A 31 -7.37 3.85 5.95
CA SER A 31 -6.34 2.91 6.41
C SER A 31 -4.99 3.16 5.73
N MET A 32 -5.00 3.43 4.41
CA MET A 32 -3.79 3.78 3.66
C MET A 32 -3.15 5.07 4.17
N GLN A 33 -3.95 6.09 4.51
CA GLN A 33 -3.46 7.35 5.08
C GLN A 33 -2.84 7.16 6.47
N ILE A 34 -3.41 6.31 7.32
CA ILE A 34 -2.82 5.97 8.62
C ILE A 34 -1.46 5.27 8.42
N LEU A 35 -1.36 4.35 7.46
CA LEU A 35 -0.09 3.70 7.14
C LEU A 35 0.96 4.68 6.62
N GLN A 36 0.56 5.66 5.80
CA GLN A 36 1.46 6.71 5.33
C GLN A 36 2.04 7.51 6.50
N LYS A 37 1.19 7.93 7.45
CA LYS A 37 1.62 8.62 8.68
C LYS A 37 2.55 7.75 9.52
N CYS A 38 2.27 6.45 9.63
CA CYS A 38 3.14 5.53 10.37
C CYS A 38 4.54 5.43 9.75
N TYR A 39 4.66 5.43 8.42
CA TYR A 39 5.95 5.44 7.74
C TYR A 39 6.78 6.70 8.06
N THR A 40 6.12 7.86 8.17
CA THR A 40 6.81 9.13 8.47
C THR A 40 7.19 9.28 9.94
N GLU A 41 6.39 8.72 10.85
CA GLU A 41 6.52 8.92 12.31
C GLU A 41 7.32 7.81 13.03
N ASP A 42 7.40 6.60 12.47
CA ASP A 42 8.04 5.44 13.11
C ASP A 42 9.41 5.14 12.49
N LEU A 43 10.41 4.83 13.32
CA LEU A 43 11.78 4.52 12.88
C LEU A 43 11.87 3.24 12.04
N ARG A 44 10.88 2.35 12.11
CA ARG A 44 10.84 1.08 11.35
C ARG A 44 10.36 1.28 9.92
N LYS A 45 10.97 2.21 9.19
CA LYS A 45 10.57 2.59 7.82
C LYS A 45 10.41 1.41 6.87
N VAL A 46 11.35 0.46 6.87
CA VAL A 46 11.28 -0.75 6.05
C VAL A 46 10.02 -1.59 6.30
N TYR A 47 9.61 -1.72 7.57
CA TYR A 47 8.42 -2.49 7.92
C TYR A 47 7.17 -1.77 7.39
N HIS A 48 7.06 -0.46 7.63
CA HIS A 48 5.93 0.33 7.16
C HIS A 48 5.84 0.39 5.64
N ALA A 49 6.97 0.53 4.94
CA ALA A 49 6.99 0.52 3.48
C ALA A 49 6.51 -0.83 2.91
N LYS A 50 6.92 -1.95 3.50
CA LYS A 50 6.48 -3.29 3.08
C LYS A 50 4.99 -3.51 3.29
N VAL A 51 4.47 -3.12 4.47
CA VAL A 51 3.03 -3.22 4.79
C VAL A 51 2.20 -2.33 3.87
N PHE A 52 2.62 -1.08 3.65
CA PHE A 52 1.95 -0.16 2.74
C PHE A 52 1.93 -0.72 1.31
N ALA A 53 3.06 -1.25 0.82
CA ALA A 53 3.13 -1.82 -0.52
C ALA A 53 2.17 -3.01 -0.73
N ASP A 54 2.08 -3.94 0.24
CA ASP A 54 1.14 -5.06 0.16
C ASP A 54 -0.32 -4.58 0.03
N GLN A 55 -0.71 -3.60 0.85
CA GLN A 55 -2.06 -3.05 0.80
C GLN A 55 -2.32 -2.21 -0.45
N THR A 56 -1.32 -1.49 -0.94
CA THR A 56 -1.39 -0.77 -2.23
C THR A 56 -1.71 -1.70 -3.38
N VAL A 57 -1.08 -2.87 -3.48
CA VAL A 57 -1.37 -3.84 -4.56
C VAL A 57 -2.83 -4.29 -4.49
N LYS A 58 -3.33 -4.58 -3.29
CA LYS A 58 -4.73 -4.96 -3.07
C LYS A 58 -5.69 -3.83 -3.43
N TYR A 59 -5.41 -2.61 -2.99
CA TYR A 59 -6.20 -1.43 -3.28
C TYR A 59 -6.29 -1.18 -4.78
N ALA A 60 -5.15 -1.15 -5.48
CA ALA A 60 -5.11 -0.92 -6.92
C ALA A 60 -5.85 -2.00 -7.72
N LYS A 61 -5.80 -3.25 -7.26
CA LYS A 61 -6.58 -4.34 -7.86
C LYS A 61 -8.10 -4.14 -7.68
N LYS A 62 -8.53 -3.64 -6.51
CA LYS A 62 -9.94 -3.44 -6.18
C LYS A 62 -10.52 -2.18 -6.83
N PHE A 63 -9.73 -1.11 -6.89
CA PHE A 63 -10.16 0.19 -7.41
C PHE A 63 -9.22 0.70 -8.52
N PRO A 64 -9.11 -0.02 -9.65
CA PRO A 64 -8.14 0.33 -10.69
C PRO A 64 -8.40 1.71 -11.32
N TYR A 65 -9.65 2.19 -11.29
CA TYR A 65 -10.03 3.51 -11.81
C TYR A 65 -9.87 4.65 -10.79
N SER A 66 -9.52 4.36 -9.53
CA SER A 66 -9.30 5.40 -8.53
C SER A 66 -7.96 6.09 -8.78
N PRO A 67 -7.91 7.44 -8.84
CA PRO A 67 -6.64 8.18 -8.91
C PRO A 67 -5.67 7.82 -7.76
N ARG A 68 -6.24 7.49 -6.59
CA ARG A 68 -5.47 7.04 -5.42
C ARG A 68 -4.66 5.77 -5.68
N SER A 69 -5.13 4.88 -6.55
CA SER A 69 -4.41 3.64 -6.89
C SER A 69 -3.04 3.95 -7.47
N LEU A 70 -2.97 4.88 -8.43
CA LEU A 70 -1.70 5.29 -9.03
C LEU A 70 -0.82 6.05 -8.02
N GLU A 71 -1.39 6.94 -7.21
CA GLU A 71 -0.68 7.67 -6.16
C GLU A 71 0.00 6.71 -5.17
N TYR A 72 -0.76 5.74 -4.64
CA TYR A 72 -0.26 4.76 -3.69
C TYR A 72 0.77 3.81 -4.31
N LEU A 73 0.60 3.40 -5.56
CA LEU A 73 1.58 2.59 -6.30
C LEU A 73 2.93 3.32 -6.45
N ASN A 74 2.88 4.58 -6.87
CA ASN A 74 4.08 5.41 -7.03
C ASN A 74 4.79 5.63 -5.69
N GLN A 75 4.03 5.93 -4.63
CA GLN A 75 4.58 6.16 -3.30
C GLN A 75 5.19 4.90 -2.68
N ALA A 76 4.50 3.76 -2.76
CA ALA A 76 5.01 2.47 -2.30
C ALA A 76 6.31 2.11 -3.04
N SER A 77 6.34 2.32 -4.36
CA SER A 77 7.53 2.08 -5.17
C SER A 77 8.69 3.00 -4.76
N ALA A 78 8.42 4.29 -4.53
CA ALA A 78 9.44 5.24 -4.09
C ALA A 78 10.05 4.85 -2.73
N TRP A 79 9.22 4.48 -1.76
CA TRP A 79 9.68 4.07 -0.42
C TRP A 79 10.47 2.77 -0.45
N LEU A 80 9.98 1.75 -1.18
CA LEU A 80 10.70 0.49 -1.32
C LEU A 80 12.04 0.66 -2.03
N ASN A 81 12.11 1.49 -3.07
CA ASN A 81 13.39 1.79 -3.74
C ASN A 81 14.37 2.53 -2.82
N ALA A 82 13.88 3.45 -1.98
CA ALA A 82 14.72 4.13 -0.98
C ALA A 82 15.30 3.13 0.03
N GLU A 83 14.48 2.20 0.53
CA GLU A 83 14.94 1.13 1.43
C GLU A 83 15.90 0.15 0.75
N LEU A 84 15.67 -0.18 -0.53
CA LEU A 84 16.53 -1.11 -1.27
C LEU A 84 17.96 -0.57 -1.46
N LYS A 85 18.14 0.76 -1.57
CA LYS A 85 19.46 1.40 -1.62
C LYS A 85 20.28 1.12 -0.35
N LEU A 86 19.61 1.05 0.81
CA LEU A 86 20.22 0.74 2.11
C LEU A 86 20.33 -0.77 2.37
N ARG A 87 19.52 -1.57 1.66
CA ARG A 87 19.32 -3.01 1.90
C ARG A 87 19.47 -3.79 0.60
N GLN A 88 20.65 -3.68 0.00
CA GLN A 88 20.91 -4.29 -1.30
C GLN A 88 20.61 -5.79 -1.27
N GLY A 89 19.84 -6.28 -2.25
CA GLY A 89 19.48 -7.68 -2.36
C GLY A 89 18.33 -8.16 -1.46
N ASP A 90 17.60 -7.27 -0.77
CA ASP A 90 16.40 -7.67 -0.01
C ASP A 90 15.36 -8.29 -0.96
N ARG A 91 15.20 -9.61 -0.86
CA ARG A 91 14.31 -10.40 -1.73
C ARG A 91 12.84 -10.03 -1.57
N ALA A 92 12.41 -9.66 -0.36
CA ALA A 92 11.03 -9.27 -0.09
C ALA A 92 10.71 -7.92 -0.73
N ILE A 93 11.62 -6.94 -0.63
CA ILE A 93 11.46 -5.65 -1.30
C ILE A 93 11.39 -5.85 -2.82
N ASN A 94 12.28 -6.66 -3.38
CA ASN A 94 12.28 -6.94 -4.81
C ASN A 94 10.99 -7.63 -5.29
N GLN A 95 10.41 -8.53 -4.49
CA GLN A 95 9.12 -9.14 -4.82
C GLN A 95 8.00 -8.10 -4.84
N LEU A 96 7.90 -7.29 -3.79
CA LEU A 96 6.88 -6.24 -3.71
C LEU A 96 7.00 -5.22 -4.85
N LEU A 97 8.21 -4.84 -5.25
CA LEU A 97 8.42 -3.97 -6.41
C LEU A 97 7.94 -4.60 -7.72
N ARG A 98 8.07 -5.92 -7.89
CA ARG A 98 7.50 -6.63 -9.05
C ARG A 98 5.98 -6.62 -9.00
N ASP A 99 5.40 -6.84 -7.83
CA ASP A 99 3.95 -6.86 -7.64
C ASP A 99 3.33 -5.48 -7.90
N LEU A 100 3.96 -4.41 -7.38
CA LEU A 100 3.57 -3.02 -7.65
C LEU A 100 3.65 -2.69 -9.14
N LYS A 101 4.74 -3.08 -9.82
CA LYS A 101 4.90 -2.86 -11.27
C LYS A 101 3.82 -3.61 -12.07
N SER A 102 3.49 -4.84 -11.66
CA SER A 102 2.42 -5.61 -12.28
C SER A 102 1.05 -4.95 -12.09
N ALA A 103 0.77 -4.46 -10.89
CA ALA A 103 -0.48 -3.75 -10.59
C ALA A 103 -0.59 -2.44 -11.39
N GLN A 104 0.49 -1.66 -11.47
CA GLN A 104 0.53 -0.41 -12.23
C GLN A 104 0.26 -0.63 -13.73
N ARG A 105 0.81 -1.69 -14.32
CA ARG A 105 0.54 -2.06 -15.73
C ARG A 105 -0.92 -2.46 -15.99
N ASN A 106 -1.63 -2.91 -14.97
CA ASN A 106 -3.02 -3.34 -15.08
C ASN A 106 -3.99 -2.19 -14.82
N LEU A 107 -3.49 -0.99 -14.50
CA LEU A 107 -4.33 0.20 -14.41
C LEU A 107 -4.82 0.58 -15.82
N PRO A 108 -6.06 1.08 -15.93
CA PRO A 108 -6.57 1.66 -17.17
C PRO A 108 -5.75 2.91 -17.54
N ASN A 109 -5.56 3.12 -18.85
CA ASN A 109 -4.94 4.33 -19.40
C ASN A 109 -5.82 5.57 -19.21
#